data_AF-A0A1V5VTI2-F1
#
_entry.id   AF-A0A1V5VTI2-F1
#
_cell.length_a   1.000
_cell.length_b   1.000
_cell.length_c   1.000
_cell.angle_alpha   90.00
_cell.angle_beta   90.00
_cell.angle_gamma   90.00
#
_symmetry.space_group_name_H-M   'P 1'
#
loop_
_entity.id
_entity.type
_entity.pdbx_description
1 polymer ?
#
loop_
_entity_poly.entity_id
_entity_poly.type
_entity_poly.pdbx_seq_one_letter_code
_entity_poly.pdbx_strand_id
1 'polypeptide(L)' 'MVEQKVRHALSTGAKYITSTEASCLMNIAGYISKNKLPITPIHIVDILARNL' A
#
# COMPACT_ATOMS: atom_id res chain seq x y z
N MET A 1 -2.22 7.23 12.19
CA MET A 1 -3.17 6.49 11.33
C MET A 1 -2.49 5.76 10.16
N VAL A 2 -1.89 6.47 9.19
CA VAL A 2 -1.23 5.82 8.02
C VAL A 2 -0.08 4.90 8.42
N GLU A 3 0.76 5.35 9.36
CA GLU A 3 1.85 4.57 9.94
C GLU A 3 1.37 3.21 10.45
N GLN A 4 0.36 3.19 11.33
CA GLN A 4 -0.15 1.97 11.93
C GLN A 4 -0.66 0.99 10.86
N LYS A 5 -1.37 1.47 9.84
CA LYS A 5 -1.84 0.64 8.72
C LYS A 5 -0.67 -0.02 7.98
N VAL A 6 0.36 0.76 7.65
CA VAL A 6 1.54 0.26 6.95
C VAL A 6 2.34 -0.73 7.82
N ARG A 7 2.51 -0.45 9.12
CA ARG A 7 3.21 -1.33 10.06
C ARG A 7 2.47 -2.67 10.26
N HIS A 8 1.15 -2.62 10.39
CA HIS A 8 0.35 -3.85 10.47
C HIS A 8 0.47 -4.67 9.18
N ALA A 9 0.36 -4.05 8.01
CA ALA A 9 0.53 -4.75 6.73
C ALA A 9 1.94 -5.37 6.59
N LEU A 10 2.99 -4.68 7.05
CA LEU A 10 4.34 -5.24 7.08
C LEU A 10 4.43 -6.46 8.01
N SER A 11 3.77 -6.42 9.17
CA SER A 11 3.81 -7.53 10.14
C SER A 11 3.15 -8.81 9.64
N THR A 12 2.24 -8.73 8.66
CA THR A 12 1.65 -9.92 8.03
C THR A 12 2.52 -10.50 6.92
N GLY A 13 3.64 -9.86 6.58
CA GLY A 13 4.47 -10.24 5.43
C GLY A 13 3.87 -9.84 4.08
N ALA A 14 2.87 -8.95 4.06
CA ALA A 14 2.26 -8.49 2.81
C ALA A 14 3.28 -7.73 1.94
N LYS A 15 3.33 -8.08 0.66
CA LYS A 15 4.13 -7.36 -0.35
C LYS A 15 3.41 -6.12 -0.89
N TYR A 16 2.08 -6.13 -0.83
CA TYR A 16 1.23 -5.09 -1.41
C TYR A 16 0.19 -4.59 -0.39
N ILE A 17 -0.11 -3.30 -0.43
CA ILE A 17 -1.27 -2.69 0.21
C ILE A 17 -2.18 -2.16 -0.90
N THR A 18 -3.45 -2.57 -0.90
CA THR A 18 -4.41 -2.11 -1.91
C THR A 18 -5.45 -1.14 -1.33
N SER A 19 -6.01 -0.31 -2.19
CA SER A 19 -7.13 0.59 -1.90
C SER A 19 -7.88 0.91 -3.20
N THR A 20 -9.16 1.24 -3.07
CA THR A 20 -10.04 1.74 -4.15
C THR A 20 -9.99 3.26 -4.30
N GLU A 21 -9.30 3.95 -3.39
CA GLU A 21 -9.30 5.41 -3.29
C GLU A 21 -7.88 5.95 -3.45
N ALA A 22 -7.72 6.87 -4.41
CA ALA A 22 -6.41 7.37 -4.85
C ALA A 22 -5.70 8.22 -3.79
N SER A 23 -6.43 9.06 -3.04
CA SER A 23 -5.86 9.90 -1.99
C SER A 23 -5.30 9.06 -0.82
N CYS A 24 -5.95 7.94 -0.49
CA CYS A 24 -5.47 6.95 0.46
C CYS A 24 -4.15 6.34 -0.01
N LEU A 25 -4.09 5.92 -1.28
CA LEU A 25 -2.85 5.38 -1.86
C LEU A 25 -1.74 6.42 -1.88
N MET A 26 -2.03 7.67 -2.21
CA MET A 26 -1.04 8.75 -2.19
C MET A 26 -0.48 8.97 -0.78
N ASN A 27 -1.33 9.00 0.25
CA ASN A 27 -0.89 9.16 1.63
C ASN A 27 -0.03 7.96 2.09
N ILE A 28 -0.46 6.74 1.76
CA ILE A 28 0.29 5.51 2.05
C ILE A 28 1.63 5.50 1.32
N ALA A 29 1.64 5.81 0.02
CA ALA A 29 2.85 5.88 -0.80
C ALA A 29 3.84 6.91 -0.29
N GLY A 30 3.36 8.10 0.13
CA GLY A 30 4.19 9.13 0.74
C GLY A 30 4.88 8.64 2.01
N TYR A 31 4.13 7.97 2.90
CA TYR A 31 4.71 7.39 4.12
C TYR A 31 5.73 6.28 3.82
N ILE A 32 5.42 5.37 2.89
CA ILE A 32 6.30 4.27 2.48
C ILE A 32 7.61 4.81 1.89
N SER A 33 7.51 5.76 0.96
CA SER A 33 8.66 6.38 0.29
C SER A 33 9.56 7.11 1.29
N LYS A 34 8.97 7.94 2.16
CA LYS A 34 9.70 8.67 3.20
C LYS A 34 10.49 7.75 4.14
N ASN A 35 9.95 6.57 4.45
CA ASN A 35 10.55 5.62 5.39
C ASN A 35 11.29 4.46 4.71
N LYS A 36 11.39 4.44 3.38
CA LYS A 36 12.05 3.39 2.58
C LYS A 36 11.57 1.97 2.93
N LEU A 37 10.26 1.80 3.08
CA LEU A 37 9.67 0.54 3.53
C LEU A 37 9.48 -0.46 2.36
N PRO A 38 9.72 -1.77 2.58
CA PRO A 38 9.66 -2.79 1.53
C PRO A 38 8.22 -3.30 1.30
N ILE A 39 7.29 -2.39 1.03
CA ILE A 39 5.89 -2.73 0.72
C ILE A 39 5.35 -1.77 -0.33
N THR A 40 4.56 -2.28 -1.28
CA THR A 40 4.14 -1.50 -2.45
C THR A 40 2.65 -1.15 -2.37
N PRO A 41 2.26 0.13 -2.40
CA PRO A 41 0.87 0.51 -2.60
C PRO A 41 0.46 0.22 -4.05
N ILE A 42 -0.71 -0.38 -4.26
CA ILE A 42 -1.25 -0.73 -5.58
C ILE A 42 -2.75 -0.40 -5.64
N HIS A 43 -3.27 0.09 -6.77
CA HIS A 43 -4.70 0.32 -6.90
C HIS A 43 -5.43 -0.99 -7.20
N ILE A 44 -6.67 -1.14 -6.72
CA ILE A 44 -7.46 -2.36 -6.97
C ILE A 44 -7.64 -2.63 -8.47
N VAL A 45 -7.74 -1.59 -9.29
CA VAL A 45 -7.86 -1.71 -10.76
C VAL A 45 -6.60 -2.35 -11.34
N ASP A 46 -5.40 -2.06 -10.83
CA ASP A 46 -4.16 -2.68 -11.30
C ASP A 46 -4.13 -4.17 -10.99
N ILE A 47 -4.75 -4.60 -9.88
CA ILE A 47 -4.88 -6.02 -9.52
C ILE A 47 -5.86 -6.71 -10.48
N LEU A 48 -7.04 -6.12 -10.68
CA LEU A 48 -8.10 -6.69 -11.51
C LEU A 48 -7.71 -6.71 -13.01
N ALA A 49 -7.07 -5.65 -13.50
CA ALA A 49 -6.63 -5.55 -14.90
C ALA A 49 -5.48 -6.52 -15.23
N ARG A 50 -4.71 -6.95 -14.22
CA ARG A 50 -3.57 -7.85 -14.41
C ARG A 50 -3.94 -9.33 -14.45
N ASN A 51 -5.20 -9.73 -14.20
CA ASN A 51 -5.60 -11.14 -14.03
C ASN A 51 -4.56 -11.93 -13.20
N LEU A 52 -4.23 -11.43 -12.01
CA LEU A 52 -3.58 -12.25 -10.98
C LEU A 52 -4.51 -13.37 -10.54
#